data_AF-A0A369JW53-F1
#
_entry.id   AF-A0A369JW53-F1
#
_cell.length_a   1.000
_cell.length_b   1.000
_cell.length_c   1.000
_cell.angle_alpha   90.00
_cell.angle_beta   90.00
_cell.angle_gamma   90.00
#
_symmetry.space_group_name_H-M   'P 1'
#
loop_
_entity.id
_entity.type
_entity.pdbx_description
1 polymer ?
#
loop_
_entity_poly.entity_id
_entity_poly.type
_entity_poly.pdbx_seq_one_letter_code
_entity_poly.pdbx_strand_id
1 'polypeptide(L)'
;MFNARWHLRRERMIFYQLAMNTCLAAECTATYSLAKYSSLEDNVRATTNGAATVHHNDIFSAQCLTIVSCVLVATIFGADMFFLIFWPRRKYPRWYNITKQALAFIIMAAVAAATLFSTIVVASHSATISGVDAATQQELTEFYYRPPLLYRKWAVNIAYVVVLWVGLVCTVGATVVMFMAAKHEGNIGTGNKELVPIDEMHEKVEGRDAPLREIE
;
A
#
# COMPACT_ATOMS: atom_id res chain seq x y z
N MET A 1 6.97 19.97 11.72
CA MET A 1 6.46 18.69 11.16
C MET A 1 5.67 17.89 12.18
N PHE A 2 6.18 17.71 13.40
CA PHE A 2 5.54 16.98 14.51
C PHE A 2 4.87 17.90 15.54
N ASN A 3 4.19 18.95 15.08
CA ASN A 3 3.62 19.93 15.99
C ASN A 3 2.26 19.44 16.50
N ALA A 4 2.08 19.32 17.81
CA ALA A 4 0.87 18.80 18.47
C ALA A 4 -0.39 19.66 18.23
N ARG A 5 -0.25 20.79 17.52
CA ARG A 5 -1.34 21.67 17.09
C ARG A 5 -2.29 21.07 16.05
N TRP A 6 -1.92 19.94 15.44
CA TRP A 6 -2.69 19.28 14.38
C TRP A 6 -3.04 17.84 14.81
N HIS A 7 -4.33 17.57 14.99
CA HIS A 7 -4.84 16.29 15.49
C HIS A 7 -4.47 15.12 14.55
N LEU A 8 -3.83 14.07 15.08
CA LEU A 8 -3.37 12.85 14.39
C LEU A 8 -2.33 13.02 13.24
N ARG A 9 -1.66 14.16 13.11
CA ARG A 9 -0.71 14.37 11.99
C ARG A 9 0.51 13.44 12.04
N ARG A 10 1.02 13.14 13.24
CA ARG A 10 2.19 12.26 13.42
C ARG A 10 1.83 10.81 13.09
N GLU A 11 0.68 10.37 13.59
CA GLU A 11 0.12 9.04 13.42
C GLU A 11 -0.15 8.78 11.94
N ARG A 12 -0.79 9.73 11.24
CA ARG A 12 -1.03 9.65 9.79
C ARG A 12 0.27 9.46 9.01
N MET A 13 1.29 10.28 9.27
CA MET A 13 2.57 10.15 8.56
C MET A 13 3.23 8.79 8.81
N ILE A 14 3.24 8.32 10.06
CA ILE A 14 3.86 7.03 10.40
C ILE A 14 3.13 5.88 9.71
N PHE A 15 1.80 5.80 9.83
CA PHE A 15 1.03 4.71 9.23
C PHE A 15 1.06 4.73 7.70
N TYR A 16 0.98 5.91 7.09
CA TYR A 16 1.07 6.03 5.63
C TYR A 16 2.45 5.62 5.13
N GLN A 17 3.51 6.09 5.77
CA GLN A 17 4.87 5.73 5.34
C GLN A 17 5.17 4.25 5.55
N LEU A 18 4.71 3.67 6.66
CA LEU A 18 4.80 2.23 6.89
C LEU A 18 4.07 1.47 5.79
N ALA A 19 2.80 1.78 5.54
CA ALA A 19 1.99 1.12 4.51
C ALA A 19 2.68 1.21 3.13
N MET A 20 3.09 2.41 2.71
CA MET A 20 3.76 2.62 1.42
C MET A 20 5.06 1.84 1.31
N ASN A 21 5.94 1.90 2.31
CA ASN A 21 7.24 1.21 2.26
C ASN A 21 7.08 -0.31 2.28
N THR A 22 6.16 -0.85 3.09
CA THR A 22 5.91 -2.29 3.15
C THR A 22 5.27 -2.82 1.87
N CYS A 23 4.31 -2.09 1.30
CA CYS A 23 3.70 -2.45 0.01
C CYS A 23 4.72 -2.36 -1.13
N LEU A 24 5.59 -1.35 -1.14
CA LEU A 24 6.66 -1.22 -2.12
C LEU A 24 7.66 -2.39 -2.01
N ALA A 25 8.04 -2.79 -0.79
CA ALA A 25 8.90 -3.95 -0.59
C ALA A 25 8.24 -5.26 -1.08
N ALA A 26 6.93 -5.43 -0.83
CA ALA A 26 6.17 -6.57 -1.35
C ALA A 26 6.14 -6.56 -2.89
N GLU A 27 5.87 -5.40 -3.50
CA GLU A 27 5.88 -5.20 -4.95
C GLU A 27 7.23 -5.57 -5.56
N CYS A 28 8.34 -5.02 -5.05
CA CYS A 28 9.67 -5.32 -5.59
C CYS A 28 10.01 -6.82 -5.49
N THR A 29 9.59 -7.48 -4.40
CA THR A 29 9.81 -8.92 -4.23
C THR A 29 8.95 -9.73 -5.20
N ALA A 30 7.70 -9.31 -5.43
CA ALA A 30 6.81 -9.91 -6.43
C ALA A 30 7.39 -9.78 -7.85
N THR A 31 7.88 -8.60 -8.22
CA THR A 31 8.49 -8.33 -9.53
C THR A 31 9.76 -9.16 -9.74
N TYR A 32 10.60 -9.29 -8.71
CA TYR A 32 11.75 -10.18 -8.77
C TYR A 32 11.34 -11.64 -8.97
N SER A 33 10.29 -12.08 -8.26
CA SER A 33 9.75 -13.43 -8.41
C SER A 33 9.25 -13.70 -9.84
N LEU A 34 8.45 -12.76 -10.36
CA LEU A 34 7.91 -12.78 -11.71
C LEU A 34 9.01 -12.89 -12.77
N ALA A 35 10.05 -12.07 -12.66
CA ALA A 35 11.16 -12.06 -13.60
C ALA A 35 11.88 -13.41 -13.66
N LYS A 36 12.02 -14.10 -12.52
CA LYS A 36 12.66 -15.43 -12.49
C LYS A 36 11.82 -16.53 -13.12
N TYR A 37 10.50 -16.51 -12.95
CA TYR A 37 9.63 -17.47 -13.63
C TYR A 37 9.58 -17.21 -15.14
N SER A 38 9.56 -15.95 -15.57
CA SER A 38 9.67 -15.60 -16.99
C SER A 38 10.99 -16.09 -17.60
N SER A 39 12.12 -15.85 -16.91
CA SER A 39 13.42 -16.37 -17.38
C SER A 39 13.47 -17.90 -17.41
N LEU A 40 12.76 -18.59 -16.51
CA LEU A 40 12.67 -20.05 -16.53
C LEU A 40 11.93 -20.54 -17.77
N GLU A 41 10.79 -19.93 -18.10
CA GLU A 41 10.02 -20.25 -19.31
C GLU A 41 10.87 -20.04 -20.57
N ASP A 42 11.57 -18.91 -20.66
CA ASP A 42 12.43 -18.58 -21.79
C ASP A 42 13.60 -19.58 -21.95
N ASN A 43 14.26 -19.93 -20.85
CA ASN A 43 15.38 -20.87 -20.86
C ASN A 43 14.94 -22.31 -21.22
N VAL A 44 13.82 -22.76 -20.68
CA VAL A 44 13.25 -24.09 -20.99
C VAL A 44 12.85 -24.16 -22.46
N ARG A 45 12.21 -23.11 -22.99
CA ARG A 45 11.87 -23.01 -24.42
C ARG A 45 13.11 -23.00 -25.31
N ALA A 46 14.15 -22.24 -24.94
CA ALA A 46 15.39 -22.18 -25.69
C ALA A 46 16.13 -23.53 -25.72
N THR A 47 16.12 -24.26 -24.59
CA THR A 47 16.80 -25.57 -24.47
C THR A 47 16.09 -26.66 -25.28
N THR A 48 14.76 -26.58 -25.38
CA THR A 48 13.93 -27.61 -26.04
C THR A 48 13.52 -27.25 -27.47
N ASN A 49 14.12 -26.20 -28.06
CA ASN A 49 13.73 -25.65 -29.37
C ASN A 49 12.21 -25.39 -29.49
N GLY A 50 11.59 -24.96 -28.39
CA GLY A 50 10.15 -24.65 -28.33
C GLY A 50 9.22 -25.84 -28.08
N ALA A 51 9.74 -27.05 -27.85
CA ALA A 51 8.89 -28.22 -27.58
C ALA A 51 8.26 -28.19 -26.17
N ALA A 52 8.97 -27.67 -25.16
CA ALA A 52 8.47 -27.60 -23.80
C ALA A 52 7.95 -26.20 -23.43
N THR A 53 6.82 -26.14 -22.72
CA THR A 53 6.27 -24.90 -22.18
C THR A 53 6.02 -24.99 -20.67
N VAL A 54 6.34 -23.93 -19.94
CA VAL A 54 6.14 -23.84 -18.49
C VAL A 54 4.85 -23.05 -18.22
N HIS A 55 3.89 -23.68 -17.55
CA HIS A 55 2.64 -23.03 -17.16
C HIS A 55 2.76 -22.45 -15.75
N HIS A 56 2.77 -21.12 -15.64
CA HIS A 56 2.84 -20.39 -14.38
C HIS A 56 1.79 -19.25 -14.28
N ASN A 57 0.65 -19.42 -14.94
CA ASN A 57 -0.38 -18.37 -15.07
C ASN A 57 -0.97 -17.94 -13.71
N ASP A 58 -1.05 -18.86 -12.76
CA ASP A 58 -1.63 -18.61 -11.44
C ASP A 58 -0.77 -17.64 -10.63
N ILE A 59 0.54 -17.90 -10.55
CA ILE A 59 1.48 -17.04 -9.82
C ILE A 59 1.69 -15.71 -10.53
N PHE A 60 1.70 -15.72 -11.87
CA PHE A 60 1.74 -14.51 -12.69
C PHE A 60 0.57 -13.58 -12.37
N SER A 61 -0.65 -14.12 -12.36
CA SER A 61 -1.87 -13.35 -12.06
C SER A 61 -1.84 -12.80 -10.63
N ALA A 62 -1.36 -13.59 -9.67
CA ALA A 62 -1.27 -13.17 -8.27
C ALA A 62 -0.28 -12.02 -8.08
N GLN A 63 0.88 -12.10 -8.74
CA GLN A 63 1.91 -11.07 -8.65
C GLN A 63 1.47 -9.77 -9.32
N CYS A 64 0.85 -9.85 -10.50
CA CYS A 64 0.28 -8.69 -11.19
C CYS A 64 -0.77 -7.96 -10.33
N LEU A 65 -1.68 -8.71 -9.71
CA LEU A 65 -2.69 -8.13 -8.81
C LEU A 65 -2.05 -7.39 -7.63
N THR A 66 -1.00 -7.96 -7.05
CA THR A 66 -0.28 -7.32 -5.95
C THR A 66 0.48 -6.07 -6.36
N ILE A 67 1.19 -6.11 -7.50
CA ILE A 67 1.92 -4.95 -8.01
C ILE A 67 0.95 -3.78 -8.20
N VAL A 68 -0.16 -4.00 -8.91
CA VAL A 68 -1.17 -2.96 -9.15
C VAL A 68 -1.75 -2.44 -7.83
N SER A 69 -2.08 -3.33 -6.89
CA SER A 69 -2.65 -2.93 -5.60
C SER A 69 -1.66 -2.11 -4.76
N CYS A 70 -0.38 -2.48 -4.74
CA CYS A 70 0.66 -1.76 -4.00
C CYS A 70 0.97 -0.38 -4.61
N VAL A 71 1.00 -0.28 -5.95
CA VAL A 71 1.14 1.02 -6.64
C VAL A 71 -0.04 1.94 -6.33
N LEU A 72 -1.26 1.40 -6.25
CA LEU A 72 -2.43 2.18 -5.85
C LEU A 72 -2.33 2.70 -4.40
N VAL A 73 -1.81 1.88 -3.47
CA VAL A 73 -1.51 2.32 -2.09
C VAL A 73 -0.52 3.50 -2.10
N ALA A 74 0.59 3.33 -2.81
CA ALA A 74 1.65 4.34 -2.88
C ALA A 74 1.15 5.66 -3.48
N THR A 75 0.34 5.60 -4.54
CA THR A 75 -0.18 6.81 -5.20
C THR A 75 -1.21 7.54 -4.35
N ILE A 76 -2.15 6.83 -3.71
CA ILE A 76 -3.24 7.48 -2.97
C ILE A 76 -2.80 7.95 -1.59
N PHE A 77 -2.12 7.12 -0.80
CA PHE A 77 -1.58 7.57 0.49
C PHE A 77 -0.41 8.53 0.30
N GLY A 78 0.39 8.36 -0.76
CA GLY A 78 1.41 9.32 -1.14
C GLY A 78 0.80 10.68 -1.47
N ALA A 79 -0.22 10.73 -2.32
CA ALA A 79 -0.92 11.97 -2.64
C ALA A 79 -1.53 12.63 -1.40
N ASP A 80 -2.20 11.86 -0.52
CA ASP A 80 -2.75 12.42 0.72
C ASP A 80 -1.65 12.98 1.64
N MET A 81 -0.53 12.26 1.76
CA MET A 81 0.63 12.72 2.52
C MET A 81 1.20 14.02 1.94
N PHE A 82 1.33 14.11 0.61
CA PHE A 82 1.80 15.32 -0.06
C PHE A 82 0.90 16.52 0.24
N PHE A 83 -0.42 16.35 0.12
CA PHE A 83 -1.38 17.42 0.44
C PHE A 83 -1.29 17.87 1.91
N LEU A 84 -1.11 16.92 2.84
CA LEU A 84 -0.92 17.23 4.26
C LEU A 84 0.37 17.98 4.57
N ILE A 85 1.45 17.72 3.83
CA ILE A 85 2.74 18.37 4.05
C ILE A 85 2.71 19.80 3.52
N PHE A 86 2.29 19.99 2.27
CA PHE A 86 2.35 21.28 1.59
C PHE A 86 1.22 22.25 1.99
N TRP A 87 -0.01 21.76 2.22
CA TRP A 87 -1.16 22.60 2.54
C TRP A 87 -1.88 22.16 3.83
N PRO A 88 -1.21 22.24 5.00
CA PRO A 88 -1.77 21.75 6.26
C PRO A 88 -3.03 22.49 6.75
N ARG A 89 -3.23 23.75 6.33
CA ARG A 89 -4.34 24.61 6.78
C ARG A 89 -5.57 24.54 5.87
N ARG A 90 -5.52 23.80 4.76
CA ARG A 90 -6.59 23.82 3.76
C ARG A 90 -7.77 22.98 4.24
N LYS A 91 -8.94 23.62 4.39
CA LYS A 91 -10.20 22.93 4.63
C LYS A 91 -10.69 22.35 3.30
N TYR A 92 -10.81 21.03 3.23
CA TYR A 92 -11.34 20.35 2.07
C TYR A 92 -12.87 20.29 2.13
N PRO A 93 -13.55 20.39 0.99
CA PRO A 93 -15.00 20.26 0.94
C PRO A 93 -15.44 18.83 1.28
N ARG A 94 -16.66 18.66 1.79
CA ARG A 94 -17.16 17.36 2.28
C ARG A 94 -17.08 16.24 1.24
N TRP A 95 -17.36 16.54 -0.03
CA TRP A 95 -17.28 15.55 -1.12
C TRP A 95 -15.87 14.99 -1.29
N TYR A 96 -14.83 15.82 -1.15
CA TYR A 96 -13.43 15.39 -1.24
C TYR A 96 -13.06 14.43 -0.10
N ASN A 97 -13.50 14.73 1.12
CA ASN A 97 -13.26 13.86 2.27
C ASN A 97 -13.96 12.50 2.13
N ILE A 98 -15.17 12.47 1.60
CA ILE A 98 -15.91 11.23 1.31
C ILE A 98 -15.19 10.42 0.23
N THR A 99 -14.81 11.05 -0.89
CA THR A 99 -14.09 10.38 -1.98
C THR A 99 -12.79 9.76 -1.49
N LYS A 100 -12.05 10.48 -0.66
CA LYS A 100 -10.80 10.00 -0.08
C LYS A 100 -11.01 8.80 0.86
N GLN A 101 -12.03 8.83 1.71
CA GLN A 101 -12.39 7.68 2.56
C GLN A 101 -12.81 6.46 1.73
N ALA A 102 -13.60 6.68 0.67
CA ALA A 102 -14.03 5.62 -0.24
C ALA A 102 -12.83 5.00 -0.98
N LEU A 103 -11.91 5.82 -1.50
CA LEU A 103 -10.69 5.36 -2.14
C LEU A 103 -9.80 4.56 -1.18
N ALA A 104 -9.62 5.03 0.05
CA ALA A 104 -8.85 4.29 1.05
C ALA A 104 -9.47 2.92 1.38
N PHE A 105 -10.80 2.83 1.44
CA PHE A 105 -11.49 1.56 1.62
C PHE A 105 -11.34 0.62 0.41
N ILE A 106 -11.48 1.14 -0.81
CA ILE A 106 -11.30 0.35 -2.05
C ILE A 106 -9.89 -0.22 -2.12
N ILE A 107 -8.88 0.58 -1.80
CA ILE A 107 -7.48 0.14 -1.83
C ILE A 107 -7.20 -0.89 -0.75
N MET A 108 -7.73 -0.69 0.46
CA MET A 108 -7.65 -1.68 1.53
C MET A 108 -8.26 -3.02 1.08
N ALA A 109 -9.41 -3.00 0.42
CA ALA A 109 -10.04 -4.20 -0.13
C ALA A 109 -9.21 -4.83 -1.25
N ALA A 110 -8.60 -4.03 -2.14
CA ALA A 110 -7.72 -4.50 -3.19
C ALA A 110 -6.47 -5.21 -2.63
N VAL A 111 -5.80 -4.61 -1.64
CA VAL A 111 -4.65 -5.21 -0.96
C VAL A 111 -5.07 -6.49 -0.22
N ALA A 112 -6.24 -6.51 0.42
CA ALA A 112 -6.76 -7.71 1.08
C ALA A 112 -7.00 -8.85 0.07
N ALA A 113 -7.63 -8.55 -1.07
CA ALA A 113 -7.84 -9.51 -2.14
C ALA A 113 -6.51 -10.02 -2.70
N ALA A 114 -5.55 -9.14 -2.96
CA ALA A 114 -4.21 -9.50 -3.43
C ALA A 114 -3.46 -10.39 -2.44
N THR A 115 -3.57 -10.10 -1.14
CA THR A 115 -2.94 -10.86 -0.05
C THR A 115 -3.52 -12.27 0.04
N LEU A 116 -4.85 -12.39 0.06
CA LEU A 116 -5.52 -13.69 0.15
C LEU A 116 -5.27 -14.53 -1.09
N PHE A 117 -5.43 -13.94 -2.28
CA PHE A 117 -5.21 -14.63 -3.54
C PHE A 117 -3.77 -15.13 -3.67
N SER A 118 -2.79 -14.29 -3.34
CA SER A 118 -1.37 -14.67 -3.35
C SER A 118 -1.05 -15.75 -2.32
N THR A 119 -1.67 -15.72 -1.15
CA THR A 119 -1.48 -16.74 -0.12
C THR A 119 -2.00 -18.10 -0.61
N ILE A 120 -3.18 -18.14 -1.22
CA ILE A 120 -3.79 -19.37 -1.76
C ILE A 120 -2.93 -19.94 -2.89
N VAL A 121 -2.54 -19.11 -3.85
CA VAL A 121 -1.74 -19.55 -5.00
C VAL A 121 -0.38 -20.08 -4.54
N VAL A 122 0.33 -19.36 -3.67
CA VAL A 122 1.66 -19.80 -3.20
C VAL A 122 1.56 -21.07 -2.36
N ALA A 123 0.50 -21.23 -1.56
CA ALA A 123 0.33 -22.40 -0.69
C ALA A 123 -0.11 -23.67 -1.44
N SER A 124 -1.01 -23.52 -2.41
CA SER A 124 -1.75 -24.65 -3.00
C SER A 124 -1.34 -25.00 -4.44
N HIS A 125 -0.78 -24.06 -5.20
CA HIS A 125 -0.50 -24.25 -6.62
C HIS A 125 0.98 -24.54 -6.90
N SER A 126 1.25 -25.02 -8.11
CA SER A 126 2.58 -25.31 -8.63
C SER A 126 2.63 -25.05 -10.13
N ALA A 127 3.81 -24.71 -10.66
CA ALA A 127 4.05 -24.66 -12.08
C ALA A 127 4.16 -26.07 -12.67
N THR A 128 3.70 -26.25 -13.90
CA THR A 128 3.79 -27.51 -14.65
C THR A 128 4.54 -27.29 -15.96
N ILE A 129 5.32 -28.28 -16.38
CA ILE A 129 5.98 -28.29 -17.68
C ILE A 129 5.20 -29.26 -18.57
N SER A 130 4.84 -28.83 -19.78
CA SER A 130 4.12 -29.62 -20.76
C SER A 130 4.88 -29.66 -22.09
N GLY A 131 4.58 -30.65 -22.95
CA GLY A 131 5.15 -30.75 -24.30
C GLY A 131 6.38 -31.66 -24.45
N VAL A 132 6.80 -32.33 -23.37
CA VAL A 132 7.92 -33.29 -23.33
C VAL A 132 7.54 -34.50 -22.49
N ASP A 133 8.30 -35.60 -22.63
CA ASP A 133 8.08 -36.81 -21.83
C ASP A 133 8.45 -36.59 -20.35
N ALA A 134 7.98 -37.50 -19.49
CA ALA A 134 8.19 -37.37 -18.04
C ALA A 134 9.68 -37.42 -17.64
N ALA A 135 10.52 -38.14 -18.39
CA ALA A 135 11.95 -38.23 -18.13
C ALA A 135 12.66 -36.91 -18.43
N THR A 136 12.40 -36.31 -19.59
CA THR A 136 12.94 -35.00 -19.98
C THR A 136 12.40 -33.89 -19.08
N GLN A 137 11.14 -33.98 -18.64
CA GLN A 137 10.59 -33.05 -17.66
C GLN A 137 11.36 -33.09 -16.34
N GLN A 138 11.70 -34.28 -15.86
CA GLN A 138 12.47 -34.44 -14.62
C GLN A 138 13.90 -33.90 -14.79
N GLU A 139 14.55 -34.20 -15.92
CA GLU A 139 15.88 -33.70 -16.25
C GLU A 139 15.92 -32.16 -16.34
N LEU A 140 14.94 -31.54 -17.01
CA LEU A 140 14.81 -30.09 -17.08
C LEU A 140 14.55 -29.45 -15.71
N THR A 141 13.80 -30.13 -14.84
CA THR A 141 13.53 -29.65 -13.48
C THR A 141 14.78 -29.73 -12.60
N GLU A 142 15.61 -30.75 -12.78
CA GLU A 142 16.90 -30.87 -12.08
C GLU A 142 17.94 -29.87 -12.60
N PHE A 143 18.00 -29.68 -13.92
CA PHE A 143 18.89 -28.70 -14.54
C PHE A 143 18.51 -27.26 -14.16
N TYR A 144 17.23 -26.92 -14.22
CA TYR A 144 16.69 -25.61 -13.83
C TYR A 144 16.09 -25.63 -12.41
N TYR A 145 16.91 -25.97 -11.41
CA TYR A 145 16.47 -26.11 -10.02
C TYR A 145 15.93 -24.82 -9.36
N ARG A 146 16.12 -23.64 -9.99
CA ARG A 146 15.63 -22.34 -9.49
C ARG A 146 15.00 -21.51 -10.62
N PRO A 147 13.79 -20.95 -10.42
CA PRO A 147 12.88 -21.15 -9.28
C PRO A 147 12.22 -22.55 -9.28
N PRO A 148 11.90 -23.11 -8.10
CA PRO A 148 11.24 -24.42 -8.03
C PRO A 148 9.80 -24.36 -8.56
N LEU A 149 9.34 -25.47 -9.15
CA LEU A 149 7.96 -25.59 -9.66
C LEU A 149 6.92 -25.48 -8.54
N LEU A 150 7.23 -25.98 -7.34
CA LEU A 150 6.39 -25.80 -6.15
C LEU A 150 6.57 -24.39 -5.58
N TYR A 151 5.54 -23.54 -5.70
CA TYR A 151 5.62 -22.13 -5.31
C TYR A 151 5.99 -21.94 -3.83
N ARG A 152 5.43 -22.75 -2.93
CA ARG A 152 5.74 -22.76 -1.49
C ARG A 152 7.17 -23.12 -1.11
N LYS A 153 7.96 -23.71 -2.02
CA LYS A 153 9.35 -24.09 -1.74
C LYS A 153 10.33 -22.96 -2.01
N TRP A 154 9.89 -21.90 -2.69
CA TRP A 154 10.75 -20.77 -2.98
C TRP A 154 10.69 -19.71 -1.88
N ALA A 155 11.82 -19.45 -1.22
CA ALA A 155 11.91 -18.47 -0.14
C ALA A 155 11.44 -17.07 -0.55
N VAL A 156 11.65 -16.67 -1.81
CA VAL A 156 11.21 -15.37 -2.33
C VAL A 156 9.68 -15.25 -2.34
N ASN A 157 8.96 -16.30 -2.72
CA ASN A 157 7.49 -16.30 -2.71
C ASN A 157 6.95 -16.21 -1.28
N ILE A 158 7.59 -16.92 -0.34
CA ILE A 158 7.21 -16.85 1.08
C ILE A 158 7.46 -15.44 1.62
N ALA A 159 8.66 -14.88 1.39
CA ALA A 159 9.01 -13.54 1.83
C ALA A 159 8.03 -12.49 1.27
N TYR A 160 7.70 -12.59 -0.02
CA TYR A 160 6.70 -11.76 -0.67
C TYR A 160 5.34 -11.81 0.06
N VAL A 161 4.81 -13.02 0.31
CA VAL A 161 3.50 -13.18 0.99
C VAL A 161 3.56 -12.61 2.41
N VAL A 162 4.63 -12.86 3.16
CA VAL A 162 4.79 -12.35 4.53
C VAL A 162 4.83 -10.83 4.55
N VAL A 163 5.63 -10.20 3.69
CA VAL A 163 5.72 -8.73 3.60
C VAL A 163 4.38 -8.15 3.15
N LEU A 164 3.66 -8.82 2.27
CA LEU A 164 2.32 -8.40 1.83
C LEU A 164 1.29 -8.42 2.97
N TRP A 165 1.32 -9.44 3.84
CA TRP A 165 0.50 -9.47 5.05
C TRP A 165 0.80 -8.32 6.01
N VAL A 166 2.08 -8.01 6.21
CA VAL A 166 2.49 -6.83 7.00
C VAL A 166 1.97 -5.54 6.34
N GLY A 167 2.07 -5.45 5.01
CA GLY A 167 1.52 -4.34 4.23
C GLY A 167 0.01 -4.18 4.36
N LEU A 168 -0.74 -5.28 4.39
CA LEU A 168 -2.17 -5.27 4.64
C LEU A 168 -2.50 -4.70 6.03
N VAL A 169 -1.81 -5.15 7.08
CA VAL A 169 -2.03 -4.63 8.45
C VAL A 169 -1.72 -3.13 8.52
N CYS A 170 -0.63 -2.68 7.92
CA CYS A 170 -0.29 -1.27 7.84
C CYS A 170 -1.33 -0.46 7.04
N THR A 171 -1.84 -1.01 5.94
CA THR A 171 -2.88 -0.39 5.10
C THR A 171 -4.20 -0.26 5.86
N VAL A 172 -4.61 -1.29 6.61
CA VAL A 172 -5.79 -1.22 7.48
C VAL A 172 -5.61 -0.13 8.54
N GLY A 173 -4.45 -0.08 9.20
CA GLY A 173 -4.13 0.97 10.17
C GLY A 173 -4.18 2.38 9.57
N ALA A 174 -3.59 2.56 8.39
CA ALA A 174 -3.63 3.82 7.64
C ALA A 174 -5.06 4.25 7.30
N THR A 175 -5.90 3.32 6.84
CA THR A 175 -7.31 3.58 6.55
C THR A 175 -8.06 3.99 7.82
N VAL A 176 -7.95 3.25 8.92
CA VAL A 176 -8.62 3.60 10.20
C VAL A 176 -8.24 5.01 10.66
N VAL A 177 -6.95 5.33 10.63
CA VAL A 177 -6.45 6.66 11.01
C VAL A 177 -6.99 7.75 10.08
N MET A 178 -7.13 7.47 8.77
CA MET A 178 -7.73 8.39 7.81
C MET A 178 -9.22 8.65 8.12
N PHE A 179 -9.98 7.61 8.49
CA PHE A 179 -11.38 7.76 8.91
C PHE A 179 -11.52 8.59 10.18
N MET A 180 -10.66 8.35 11.19
CA MET A 180 -10.62 9.14 12.41
C MET A 180 -10.29 10.61 12.13
N ALA A 181 -9.31 10.87 11.26
CA ALA A 181 -8.93 12.22 10.89
C ALA A 181 -10.06 12.96 10.17
N ALA A 182 -10.73 12.32 9.21
CA ALA A 182 -11.84 12.92 8.47
C ALA A 182 -13.06 13.23 9.37
N LYS A 183 -13.35 12.38 10.38
CA LYS A 183 -14.38 12.66 11.39
C LYS A 183 -14.04 13.87 12.25
N HIS A 184 -12.76 14.04 12.60
CA HIS A 184 -12.29 15.20 13.35
C HIS A 184 -12.34 16.49 12.51
N GLU A 185 -11.85 16.43 11.27
CA GLU A 185 -11.86 17.53 10.32
C GLU A 185 -13.29 18.02 9.99
N GLY A 186 -14.27 17.11 9.97
CA GLY A 186 -15.68 17.43 9.76
C GLY A 186 -16.36 18.20 10.89
N ASN A 187 -15.84 18.10 12.13
CA ASN A 187 -16.44 18.70 13.31
C ASN A 187 -15.76 20.00 13.76
N ILE A 188 -14.42 20.09 13.65
CA ILE A 188 -13.62 21.19 14.26
C ILE A 188 -12.67 21.86 13.24
N GLY A 189 -12.52 21.28 12.04
CA GLY A 189 -11.44 21.63 11.11
C GLY A 189 -10.12 20.95 11.50
N THR A 190 -8.99 21.41 10.94
CA THR A 190 -7.68 20.75 11.13
C THR A 190 -6.99 21.10 12.46
N GLY A 191 -7.49 22.07 13.22
CA GLY A 191 -6.87 22.54 14.48
C GLY A 191 -7.23 21.69 15.70
N ASN A 192 -6.28 21.53 16.63
CA ASN A 192 -6.53 20.86 17.91
C ASN A 192 -7.38 21.74 18.84
N LYS A 193 -8.32 21.14 19.60
CA LYS A 193 -9.25 21.83 20.51
C LYS A 193 -8.59 22.74 21.55
N GLU A 194 -7.31 22.51 21.86
CA GLU A 194 -6.61 23.16 22.98
C GLU A 194 -5.77 24.40 22.60
N LEU A 195 -5.61 24.70 21.30
CA LEU A 195 -4.80 25.85 20.88
C LEU A 195 -5.69 26.89 20.22
N VAL A 196 -6.30 27.72 21.07
CA VAL A 196 -6.86 29.01 20.71
C VAL A 196 -5.87 29.72 19.77
N PRO A 197 -6.33 30.26 18.62
CA PRO A 197 -5.47 31.05 17.75
C PRO A 197 -4.85 32.19 18.56
N ILE A 198 -3.53 32.40 18.46
CA ILE A 198 -2.86 33.54 19.07
C ILE A 198 -3.50 34.86 18.57
N ASP A 199 -4.07 34.84 17.35
CA ASP A 199 -4.87 35.96 16.79
C ASP A 199 -6.10 36.31 17.64
N GLU A 200 -6.82 35.33 18.22
CA GLU A 200 -7.94 35.61 19.13
C GLU A 200 -7.47 36.11 20.52
N MET A 201 -6.22 35.84 20.90
CA MET A 201 -5.65 36.43 22.11
C MET A 201 -5.22 37.88 21.88
N HIS A 202 -4.67 38.23 20.70
CA HIS A 202 -4.35 39.62 20.37
C HIS A 202 -5.62 40.47 20.22
N GLU A 203 -6.65 39.96 19.55
CA GLU A 203 -7.93 40.68 19.39
C GLU A 203 -8.65 40.90 20.75
N LYS A 204 -8.56 39.96 21.68
CA LYS A 204 -9.11 40.11 23.04
C LYS A 204 -8.26 41.00 23.96
N VAL A 205 -6.96 41.12 23.72
CA VAL A 205 -6.08 42.04 24.46
C VAL A 205 -6.28 43.46 23.94
N GLU A 206 -6.37 43.66 22.63
CA GLU A 206 -6.59 44.98 22.01
C GLU A 206 -8.01 45.53 22.28
N GLY A 207 -9.01 44.64 22.43
CA GLY A 207 -10.38 45.01 22.84
C GLY A 207 -10.56 45.34 24.33
N ARG A 208 -9.55 45.11 25.19
CA ARG A 208 -9.61 45.48 26.62
C ARG A 208 -9.10 46.88 26.92
N ASP A 209 -8.30 47.45 26.03
CA ASP A 209 -7.66 48.75 26.21
C ASP A 209 -8.33 49.88 25.41
N ALA A 210 -9.54 49.65 24.88
CA ALA A 210 -10.33 50.71 24.25
C ALA A 210 -10.79 51.73 25.32
N PRO A 211 -10.39 53.01 25.24
CA PRO A 211 -10.80 54.01 26.22
C PRO A 211 -12.31 54.24 26.13
N LEU A 212 -12.97 54.21 27.29
CA LEU A 212 -14.34 54.67 27.50
C LEU A 212 -14.48 56.08 26.88
N ARG A 213 -15.10 56.17 25.70
CA ARG A 213 -15.52 57.46 25.17
C ARG A 213 -16.75 57.90 25.94
N GLU A 214 -16.62 59.09 26.51
CA GLU A 214 -17.58 59.80 27.34
C GLU A 214 -18.96 59.85 26.66
N ILE A 215 -19.96 59.61 27.48
CA ILE A 215 -21.37 59.90 27.19
C ILE A 215 -21.55 61.38 27.49
N GLU A 216 -21.68 62.19 26.45
CA GLU A 216 -22.38 63.48 26.46
C GLU A 216 -23.38 63.54 25.31
#